data_AF-A0A4Y8WPI9-F1
#
_entry.id   AF-A0A4Y8WPI9-F1
#
_cell.length_a   1.000
_cell.length_b   1.000
_cell.length_c   1.000
_cell.angle_alpha   90.00
_cell.angle_beta   90.00
_cell.angle_gamma   90.00
#
_symmetry.space_group_name_H-M   'P 1'
#
loop_
_entity.id
_entity.type
_entity.pdbx_description
1 polymer ?
#
loop_
_entity_poly.entity_id
_entity_poly.type
_entity_poly.pdbx_seq_one_letter_code
_entity_poly.pdbx_strand_id
1 'polypeptide(L)'
;MRRSRYISVLCLVLTIGLASCGTSMRSISTVGSGQLTQRQFIQAYKAMTEYPIINAKGAISLYVDYGEKELNLSGIGMRWYLERDKGFEVSVRPLSFMEAGRLSVAQDEVLLVDRMNQMYYHQRGVRRNLGSLVSFVGLDLKMVESAIQHRPFGFVESGASALERMRFTRTEGGYTFKDELRPGGNSITHHFDAGLNLVSTSVVIPGKGEALMTYSDFVTVGERKGMRPIPSTIQMEVKSTGASAKHAMIHFSLERIDTTKAQEVSTTPPSGYNNVTLEDIINILSKL
;
A
#
# COMPACT_ATOMS: atom_id res chain seq x y z
N MET A 1 52.58 25.93 -26.37
CA MET A 1 52.04 24.57 -26.09
C MET A 1 52.01 24.29 -24.58
N ARG A 2 50.94 24.63 -23.84
CA ARG A 2 50.77 24.17 -22.43
C ARG A 2 49.36 24.39 -21.83
N ARG A 3 48.34 24.68 -22.65
CA ARG A 3 46.94 24.87 -22.19
C ARG A 3 45.97 23.75 -22.62
N SER A 4 46.39 22.81 -23.46
CA SER A 4 45.52 21.75 -24.00
C SER A 4 45.40 20.50 -23.10
N ARG A 5 46.28 20.30 -22.12
CA ARG A 5 46.25 19.10 -21.26
C ARG A 5 45.26 19.14 -20.09
N TYR A 6 44.80 20.33 -19.67
CA TYR A 6 43.84 20.45 -18.56
C TYR A 6 42.39 20.27 -19.01
N ILE A 7 42.07 20.58 -20.27
CA ILE A 7 40.72 20.43 -20.83
C ILE A 7 40.40 18.95 -21.07
N SER A 8 41.37 18.12 -21.49
CA SER A 8 41.15 16.68 -21.67
C SER A 8 41.00 15.90 -20.35
N VAL A 9 41.62 16.35 -19.25
CA VAL A 9 41.45 15.70 -17.94
C VAL A 9 40.11 16.08 -17.30
N LEU A 10 39.64 17.32 -17.49
CA LEU A 10 38.35 17.78 -16.99
C LEU A 10 37.17 17.07 -17.66
N CYS A 11 37.25 16.80 -18.98
CA CYS A 11 36.23 16.02 -19.69
C CYS A 11 36.20 14.53 -19.31
N LEU A 12 37.35 13.94 -18.91
CA LEU A 12 37.41 12.54 -18.49
C LEU A 12 36.84 12.33 -17.07
N VAL A 13 36.96 13.32 -16.18
CA VAL A 13 36.38 13.26 -14.82
C VAL A 13 34.85 13.47 -14.87
N LEU A 14 34.36 14.29 -15.82
CA LEU A 14 32.91 14.50 -16.01
C LEU A 14 32.19 13.29 -16.62
N THR A 15 32.86 12.45 -17.41
CA THR A 15 32.25 11.20 -17.93
C THR A 15 32.21 10.08 -16.89
N ILE A 16 33.14 10.07 -15.93
CA ILE A 16 33.13 9.11 -14.81
C ILE A 16 32.08 9.49 -13.75
N GLY A 17 31.72 10.78 -13.64
CA GLY A 17 30.66 11.26 -12.73
C GLY A 17 29.21 11.04 -13.20
N LEU A 18 28.98 10.75 -14.49
CA LEU A 18 27.63 10.54 -15.05
C LEU A 18 27.30 9.06 -15.33
N ALA A 19 28.24 8.14 -15.08
CA ALA A 19 28.00 6.70 -15.14
C ALA A 19 27.47 6.10 -13.81
N SER A 20 27.27 6.92 -12.78
CA SER A 20 26.76 6.50 -11.46
C SER A 20 25.38 7.10 -11.15
N CYS A 21 24.44 6.95 -12.08
CA CYS A 21 23.00 6.95 -11.79
C CYS A 21 22.29 6.05 -12.80
N GLY A 22 22.87 4.87 -13.06
CA GLY A 22 22.13 3.74 -13.60
C GLY A 22 21.58 2.97 -12.41
N THR A 23 20.28 3.13 -12.13
CA THR A 23 19.54 2.22 -11.27
C THR A 23 19.74 0.83 -11.85
N SER A 24 20.67 0.05 -11.29
CA SER A 24 20.79 -1.34 -11.66
C SER A 24 19.51 -2.01 -11.18
N MET A 25 18.54 -2.19 -12.08
CA MET A 25 17.62 -3.31 -11.95
C MET A 25 18.48 -4.56 -12.03
N ARG A 26 19.02 -4.97 -10.88
CA ARG A 26 19.59 -6.30 -10.72
C ARG A 26 18.42 -7.24 -10.97
N SER A 27 18.50 -7.96 -12.09
CA SER A 27 17.67 -9.13 -12.31
C SER A 27 17.78 -10.01 -11.07
N ILE A 28 16.65 -10.17 -10.39
CA ILE A 28 16.52 -11.16 -9.33
C ILE A 28 16.88 -12.49 -9.98
N SER A 29 17.80 -13.19 -9.33
CA SER A 29 18.16 -14.56 -9.68
C SER A 29 16.85 -15.33 -9.76
N THR A 30 16.50 -15.73 -10.98
CA THR A 30 15.33 -16.53 -11.27
C THR A 30 15.36 -17.76 -10.36
N VAL A 31 14.49 -17.79 -9.35
CA VAL A 31 13.92 -19.07 -8.91
C VAL A 31 13.39 -19.65 -10.21
N GLY A 32 13.98 -20.76 -10.65
CA GLY A 32 13.87 -21.24 -12.02
C GLY A 32 12.43 -21.18 -12.53
N SER A 33 12.29 -20.95 -13.83
CA SER A 33 11.07 -21.00 -14.64
C SER A 33 10.30 -22.33 -14.58
N GLY A 34 10.54 -23.15 -13.56
CA GLY A 34 9.70 -24.28 -13.19
C GLY A 34 8.41 -23.76 -12.57
N GLN A 35 7.30 -24.05 -13.23
CA GLN A 35 5.97 -23.81 -12.72
C GLN A 35 5.79 -24.44 -11.33
N LEU A 36 5.82 -23.62 -10.28
CA LEU A 36 5.72 -24.09 -8.89
C LEU A 36 4.34 -24.72 -8.64
N THR A 37 4.28 -25.84 -7.94
CA THR A 37 3.02 -26.29 -7.31
C THR A 37 2.60 -25.31 -6.23
N GLN A 38 1.33 -25.32 -5.82
CA GLN A 38 0.84 -24.46 -4.74
C GLN A 38 1.72 -24.55 -3.47
N ARG A 39 2.08 -25.78 -3.06
CA ARG A 39 2.93 -26.01 -1.90
C ARG A 39 4.32 -25.39 -2.06
N GLN A 40 4.95 -25.57 -3.23
CA GLN A 40 6.27 -25.00 -3.50
C GLN A 40 6.22 -23.47 -3.56
N PHE A 41 5.17 -22.89 -4.15
CA PHE A 41 4.93 -21.45 -4.14
C PHE A 41 4.87 -20.94 -2.69
N ILE A 42 4.02 -21.53 -1.85
CA ILE A 42 3.83 -21.07 -0.47
C ILE A 42 5.11 -21.22 0.35
N GLN A 43 5.87 -22.30 0.16
CA GLN A 43 7.17 -22.49 0.81
C GLN A 43 8.18 -21.43 0.38
N ALA A 44 8.31 -21.17 -0.92
CA ALA A 44 9.20 -20.14 -1.44
C ALA A 44 8.77 -18.73 -0.97
N TYR A 45 7.46 -18.46 -0.94
CA TYR A 45 6.90 -17.21 -0.47
C TYR A 45 7.20 -16.98 1.02
N LYS A 46 7.07 -18.02 1.87
CA LYS A 46 7.40 -17.96 3.30
C LYS A 46 8.91 -17.84 3.57
N ALA A 47 9.76 -18.31 2.65
CA ALA A 47 11.21 -18.22 2.78
C ALA A 47 11.75 -16.80 2.54
N MET A 48 10.98 -15.92 1.88
CA MET A 48 11.35 -14.52 1.73
C MET A 48 11.19 -13.77 3.05
N THR A 49 12.24 -13.04 3.44
CA THR A 49 12.23 -12.23 4.66
C THR A 49 11.56 -10.89 4.40
N GLU A 50 10.61 -10.52 5.23
CA GLU A 50 9.96 -9.21 5.15
C GLU A 50 10.76 -8.14 5.90
N TYR A 51 10.72 -6.91 5.41
CA TYR A 51 11.23 -5.78 6.17
C TYR A 51 10.32 -5.53 7.37
N PRO A 52 10.84 -5.54 8.62
CA PRO A 52 10.04 -5.31 9.82
C PRO A 52 9.49 -3.88 9.88
N ILE A 53 10.23 -2.93 9.30
CA ILE A 53 9.90 -1.52 9.28
C ILE A 53 10.08 -0.99 7.86
N ILE A 54 9.16 -0.13 7.42
CA ILE A 54 9.22 0.61 6.15
C ILE A 54 8.84 2.06 6.42
N ASN A 55 9.78 2.97 6.19
CA ASN A 55 9.57 4.41 6.12
C ASN A 55 9.68 4.84 4.66
N ALA A 56 8.84 5.78 4.23
CA ALA A 56 9.01 6.43 2.94
C ALA A 56 8.58 7.90 3.00
N LYS A 57 9.15 8.69 2.09
CA LYS A 57 8.55 9.97 1.67
C LYS A 57 7.83 9.71 0.34
N GLY A 58 7.15 10.69 -0.20
CA GLY A 58 6.63 10.58 -1.56
C GLY A 58 5.37 11.40 -1.76
N ALA A 59 4.46 10.88 -2.57
CA ALA A 59 3.24 11.58 -2.93
C ALA A 59 1.99 10.68 -2.83
N ILE A 60 0.89 11.29 -2.41
CA ILE A 60 -0.45 10.68 -2.44
C ILE A 60 -1.32 11.43 -3.46
N SER A 61 -2.05 10.68 -4.26
CA SER A 61 -3.16 11.18 -5.07
C SER A 61 -4.46 10.49 -4.64
N LEU A 62 -5.54 11.25 -4.59
CA LEU A 62 -6.87 10.80 -4.21
C LEU A 62 -7.86 11.28 -5.27
N TYR A 63 -8.64 10.36 -5.81
CA TYR A 63 -9.82 10.66 -6.61
C TYR A 63 -11.03 10.06 -5.89
N VAL A 64 -12.10 10.85 -5.73
CA VAL A 64 -13.38 10.35 -5.22
C VAL A 64 -14.51 10.96 -6.02
N ASP A 65 -15.34 10.10 -6.60
CA ASP A 65 -16.59 10.44 -7.27
C ASP A 65 -17.77 10.07 -6.36
N TYR A 66 -18.53 11.11 -5.97
CA TYR A 66 -19.75 11.01 -5.17
C TYR A 66 -21.03 11.10 -6.03
N GLY A 67 -20.92 10.98 -7.35
CA GLY A 67 -22.02 11.08 -8.32
C GLY A 67 -22.33 12.53 -8.73
N GLU A 68 -22.54 13.42 -7.77
CA GLU A 68 -22.81 14.85 -8.04
C GLU A 68 -21.55 15.72 -8.03
N LYS A 69 -20.46 15.22 -7.45
CA LYS A 69 -19.19 15.93 -7.29
C LYS A 69 -18.02 14.97 -7.36
N GLU A 70 -16.92 15.49 -7.91
CA GLU A 70 -15.63 14.81 -7.93
C GLU A 70 -14.61 15.59 -7.09
N LEU A 71 -13.91 14.88 -6.21
CA LEU A 71 -12.72 15.36 -5.54
C LEU A 71 -11.50 14.75 -6.24
N ASN A 72 -10.59 15.60 -6.73
CA ASN A 72 -9.34 15.15 -7.33
C ASN A 72 -8.16 15.90 -6.70
N LEU A 73 -7.38 15.19 -5.91
CA LEU A 73 -6.15 15.65 -5.29
C LEU A 73 -5.00 14.86 -5.90
N SER A 74 -3.98 15.53 -6.44
CA SER A 74 -2.87 14.85 -7.08
C SER A 74 -1.52 15.32 -6.54
N GLY A 75 -0.64 14.35 -6.28
CA GLY A 75 0.76 14.62 -6.00
C GLY A 75 1.02 15.31 -4.66
N ILE A 76 0.13 15.18 -3.67
CA ILE A 76 0.33 15.83 -2.37
C ILE A 76 1.47 15.11 -1.63
N GLY A 77 2.45 15.88 -1.14
CA GLY A 77 3.56 15.32 -0.38
C GLY A 77 3.09 14.50 0.81
N MET A 78 3.75 13.37 1.10
CA MET A 78 3.40 12.50 2.22
C MET A 78 4.62 11.93 2.95
N ARG A 79 4.37 11.44 4.17
CA ARG A 79 5.25 10.51 4.89
C ARG A 79 4.48 9.24 5.19
N TRP A 80 5.13 8.11 4.93
CA TRP A 80 4.61 6.78 5.18
C TRP A 80 5.47 6.09 6.23
N TYR A 81 4.82 5.46 7.18
CA TYR A 81 5.45 4.56 8.13
C TYR A 81 4.63 3.28 8.26
N LEU A 82 5.31 2.14 8.24
CA LEU A 82 4.72 0.84 8.47
C LEU A 82 5.67 0.03 9.36
N GLU A 83 5.11 -0.53 10.43
CA GLU A 83 5.75 -1.55 11.24
C GLU A 83 4.93 -2.84 11.15
N ARG A 84 5.58 -3.91 10.69
CA ARG A 84 4.94 -5.21 10.44
C ARG A 84 4.21 -5.69 11.67
N ASP A 85 2.95 -6.09 11.47
CA ASP A 85 2.09 -6.64 12.51
C ASP A 85 1.76 -5.69 13.68
N LYS A 86 2.27 -4.45 13.68
CA LYS A 86 2.00 -3.45 14.72
C LYS A 86 1.09 -2.32 14.25
N GLY A 87 1.29 -1.82 13.03
CA GLY A 87 0.47 -0.73 12.50
C GLY A 87 1.14 0.08 11.41
N PHE A 88 0.41 1.06 10.89
CA PHE A 88 0.90 1.99 9.88
C PHE A 88 0.41 3.41 10.13
N GLU A 89 1.12 4.36 9.54
CA GLU A 89 0.79 5.78 9.56
C GLU A 89 1.03 6.39 8.19
N VAL A 90 0.07 7.18 7.71
CA VAL A 90 0.20 8.02 6.53
C VAL A 90 -0.07 9.45 6.93
N SER A 91 0.92 10.31 6.74
CA SER A 91 0.83 11.74 7.02
C SER A 91 0.86 12.54 5.72
N VAL A 92 -0.15 13.38 5.52
CA VAL A 92 -0.26 14.29 4.38
C VAL A 92 0.45 15.60 4.72
N ARG A 93 1.40 15.98 3.89
CA ARG A 93 2.32 17.11 4.08
C ARG A 93 2.47 17.92 2.77
N PRO A 94 1.49 18.80 2.45
CA PRO A 94 1.56 19.63 1.24
C PRO A 94 2.86 20.44 1.15
N LEU A 95 3.37 20.88 2.31
CA LEU A 95 4.70 21.44 2.47
C LEU A 95 5.52 20.52 3.36
N SER A 96 6.79 20.25 3.02
CA SER A 96 7.62 19.25 3.71
C SER A 96 7.76 19.43 5.24
N PHE A 97 7.53 20.64 5.75
CA PHE A 97 7.60 21.01 7.17
C PHE A 97 6.23 21.07 7.87
N MET A 98 5.12 21.04 7.13
CA MET A 98 3.77 21.18 7.67
C MET A 98 2.95 19.91 7.44
N GLU A 99 2.40 19.36 8.51
CA GLU A 99 1.44 18.25 8.45
C GLU A 99 0.04 18.83 8.37
N ALA A 100 -0.69 18.52 7.30
CA ALA A 100 -2.08 18.92 7.13
C ALA A 100 -3.03 17.89 7.77
N GLY A 101 -2.68 16.61 7.66
CA GLY A 101 -3.47 15.53 8.25
C GLY A 101 -2.68 14.25 8.39
N ARG A 102 -3.25 13.30 9.14
CA ARG A 102 -2.61 12.03 9.46
C ARG A 102 -3.63 10.93 9.72
N LEU A 103 -3.45 9.79 9.09
CA LEU A 103 -4.13 8.54 9.39
C LEU A 103 -3.16 7.60 10.11
N SER A 104 -3.55 7.10 11.27
CA SER A 104 -2.79 6.12 12.06
C SER A 104 -3.68 4.92 12.37
N VAL A 105 -3.17 3.72 12.13
CA VAL A 105 -3.84 2.46 12.45
C VAL A 105 -2.88 1.58 13.24
N ALA A 106 -3.21 1.31 14.50
CA ALA A 106 -2.43 0.43 15.37
C ALA A 106 -3.29 -0.05 16.54
N GLN A 107 -2.91 -1.17 17.17
CA GLN A 107 -3.50 -1.65 18.43
C GLN A 107 -5.04 -1.78 18.42
N ASP A 108 -5.64 -2.17 17.29
CA ASP A 108 -7.11 -2.25 17.14
C ASP A 108 -7.82 -0.87 17.20
N GLU A 109 -7.10 0.19 16.85
CA GLU A 109 -7.58 1.55 16.80
C GLU A 109 -7.28 2.23 15.45
N VAL A 110 -8.15 3.15 15.07
CA VAL A 110 -7.97 4.04 13.92
C VAL A 110 -8.08 5.47 14.43
N LEU A 111 -7.05 6.27 14.16
CA LEU A 111 -7.02 7.70 14.45
C LEU A 111 -6.81 8.46 13.13
N LEU A 112 -7.76 9.33 12.78
CA LEU A 112 -7.62 10.30 11.71
C LEU A 112 -7.54 11.69 12.34
N VAL A 113 -6.48 12.44 12.02
CA VAL A 113 -6.24 13.79 12.51
C VAL A 113 -6.25 14.75 11.33
N ASP A 114 -7.02 15.82 11.45
CA ASP A 114 -6.97 17.00 10.59
C ASP A 114 -6.38 18.15 11.39
N ARG A 115 -5.15 18.55 11.04
CA ARG A 115 -4.44 19.64 11.72
C ARG A 115 -4.87 21.01 11.22
N MET A 116 -5.40 21.10 10.01
CA MET A 116 -5.85 22.36 9.44
C MET A 116 -7.11 22.85 10.14
N ASN A 117 -8.01 21.92 10.48
CA ASN A 117 -9.26 22.21 11.16
C ASN A 117 -9.25 21.89 12.66
N GLN A 118 -8.12 21.40 13.20
CA GLN A 118 -7.98 20.97 14.60
C GLN A 118 -9.05 19.95 15.02
N MET A 119 -9.28 18.94 14.18
CA MET A 119 -10.26 17.88 14.42
C MET A 119 -9.59 16.52 14.41
N TYR A 120 -10.21 15.56 15.07
CA TYR A 120 -9.82 14.16 14.95
C TYR A 120 -11.05 13.24 15.00
N TYR A 121 -10.93 12.10 14.34
CA TYR A 121 -11.80 10.95 14.53
C TYR A 121 -10.98 9.84 15.16
N HIS A 122 -11.45 9.28 16.28
CA HIS A 122 -10.79 8.16 16.95
C HIS A 122 -11.79 7.03 17.20
N GLN A 123 -11.49 5.87 16.65
CA GLN A 123 -12.25 4.66 16.91
C GLN A 123 -11.36 3.62 17.57
N ARG A 124 -11.85 3.06 18.67
CA ARG A 124 -11.24 1.92 19.34
C ARG A 124 -12.04 0.65 19.06
N GLY A 125 -11.36 -0.50 19.18
CA GLY A 125 -12.02 -1.79 19.07
C GLY A 125 -12.51 -2.09 17.66
N VAL A 126 -11.82 -1.61 16.62
CA VAL A 126 -12.33 -1.63 15.23
C VAL A 126 -12.58 -3.05 14.73
N ARG A 127 -11.74 -4.02 15.12
CA ARG A 127 -11.90 -5.44 14.78
C ARG A 127 -13.10 -6.08 15.46
N ARG A 128 -13.56 -5.56 16.60
CA ARG A 128 -14.77 -6.03 17.32
C ARG A 128 -16.03 -5.31 16.86
N ASN A 129 -15.90 -4.06 16.44
CA ASN A 129 -16.96 -3.25 15.85
C ASN A 129 -16.99 -3.47 14.33
N LEU A 130 -17.38 -4.69 13.94
CA LEU A 130 -17.36 -5.26 12.57
C LEU A 130 -18.14 -4.47 11.48
N GLY A 131 -18.63 -3.25 11.75
CA GLY A 131 -19.53 -2.53 10.85
C GLY A 131 -19.20 -1.08 10.50
N SER A 132 -18.30 -0.36 11.19
CA SER A 132 -18.45 1.12 11.24
C SER A 132 -17.40 1.99 10.58
N LEU A 133 -16.34 1.45 9.97
CA LEU A 133 -15.25 2.30 9.44
C LEU A 133 -15.04 2.21 7.92
N VAL A 134 -15.17 1.03 7.34
CA VAL A 134 -14.95 0.80 5.91
C VAL A 134 -15.94 -0.23 5.36
N SER A 135 -17.23 -0.13 5.70
CA SER A 135 -18.26 -0.96 5.04
C SER A 135 -18.44 -0.61 3.55
N PHE A 136 -17.68 0.37 3.03
CA PHE A 136 -17.58 0.67 1.61
C PHE A 136 -17.03 -0.55 0.88
N VAL A 137 -17.91 -1.22 0.13
CA VAL A 137 -17.64 -2.47 -0.60
C VAL A 137 -17.35 -3.71 0.29
N GLY A 138 -17.51 -3.59 1.62
CA GLY A 138 -17.41 -4.71 2.56
C GLY A 138 -15.98 -5.22 2.81
N LEU A 139 -14.99 -4.34 2.66
CA LEU A 139 -13.63 -4.57 3.16
C LEU A 139 -13.62 -4.39 4.68
N ASP A 140 -13.14 -5.38 5.42
CA ASP A 140 -12.87 -5.17 6.85
C ASP A 140 -11.48 -4.53 7.06
N LEU A 141 -11.23 -4.06 8.29
CA LEU A 141 -9.94 -3.43 8.63
C LEU A 141 -8.76 -4.38 8.41
N LYS A 142 -8.93 -5.68 8.66
CA LYS A 142 -7.85 -6.66 8.48
C LYS A 142 -7.46 -6.80 7.01
N MET A 143 -8.42 -6.76 6.09
CA MET A 143 -8.17 -6.75 4.65
C MET A 143 -7.41 -5.49 4.24
N VAL A 144 -7.83 -4.32 4.73
CA VAL A 144 -7.13 -3.05 4.48
C VAL A 144 -5.71 -3.08 5.04
N GLU A 145 -5.52 -3.50 6.28
CA GLU A 145 -4.20 -3.65 6.91
C GLU A 145 -3.31 -4.61 6.13
N SER A 146 -3.86 -5.74 5.67
CA SER A 146 -3.11 -6.73 4.88
C SER A 146 -2.73 -6.17 3.51
N ALA A 147 -3.62 -5.43 2.86
CA ALA A 147 -3.36 -4.77 1.60
C ALA A 147 -2.29 -3.68 1.72
N ILE A 148 -2.35 -2.84 2.76
CA ILE A 148 -1.34 -1.81 3.06
C ILE A 148 0.01 -2.47 3.40
N GLN A 149 -0.02 -3.61 4.07
CA GLN A 149 1.15 -4.45 4.31
C GLN A 149 1.58 -5.27 3.09
N HIS A 150 0.92 -5.17 1.93
CA HIS A 150 1.30 -5.94 0.75
C HIS A 150 1.39 -7.46 1.03
N ARG A 151 0.45 -7.97 1.86
CA ARG A 151 0.32 -9.38 2.21
C ARG A 151 -0.99 -9.93 1.65
N PRO A 152 -1.01 -11.19 1.17
CA PRO A 152 -2.26 -11.84 0.78
C PRO A 152 -3.16 -12.04 2.00
N PHE A 153 -4.46 -12.17 1.77
CA PHE A 153 -5.46 -12.35 2.82
C PHE A 153 -6.70 -13.06 2.29
N GLY A 154 -7.30 -13.91 3.12
CA GLY A 154 -8.60 -14.51 2.85
C GLY A 154 -9.67 -13.86 3.71
N PHE A 155 -10.86 -14.45 3.72
CA PHE A 155 -11.96 -13.99 4.59
C PHE A 155 -11.71 -14.25 6.08
N VAL A 156 -10.75 -15.14 6.42
CA VAL A 156 -10.47 -15.55 7.81
C VAL A 156 -9.02 -15.29 8.21
N GLU A 157 -8.06 -15.53 7.31
CA GLU A 157 -6.62 -15.53 7.60
C GLU A 157 -5.88 -14.48 6.77
N SER A 158 -4.66 -14.13 7.16
CA SER A 158 -3.79 -13.19 6.42
C SER A 158 -2.35 -13.70 6.34
N GLY A 159 -1.60 -13.16 5.40
CA GLY A 159 -0.28 -13.66 5.04
C GLY A 159 -0.33 -15.01 4.32
N ALA A 160 0.79 -15.73 4.35
CA ALA A 160 0.95 -16.97 3.59
C ALA A 160 -0.04 -18.09 3.97
N SER A 161 -0.62 -18.05 5.18
CA SER A 161 -1.66 -19.01 5.62
C SER A 161 -2.95 -18.89 4.80
N ALA A 162 -3.35 -17.66 4.42
CA ALA A 162 -4.52 -17.43 3.59
C ALA A 162 -4.44 -18.18 2.25
N LEU A 163 -3.24 -18.28 1.68
CA LEU A 163 -2.99 -18.94 0.40
C LEU A 163 -3.19 -20.46 0.45
N GLU A 164 -3.14 -21.09 1.64
CA GLU A 164 -3.27 -22.53 1.80
C GLU A 164 -4.69 -23.03 1.50
N ARG A 165 -5.69 -22.18 1.73
CA ARG A 165 -7.12 -22.52 1.50
C ARG A 165 -7.65 -22.05 0.15
N MET A 166 -6.84 -21.33 -0.61
CA MET A 166 -7.24 -20.75 -1.88
C MET A 166 -7.03 -21.72 -3.04
N ARG A 167 -7.90 -21.62 -4.05
CA ARG A 167 -7.70 -22.30 -5.33
C ARG A 167 -6.51 -21.69 -6.04
N PHE A 168 -5.49 -22.51 -6.28
CA PHE A 168 -4.28 -22.12 -7.00
C PHE A 168 -4.43 -22.37 -8.50
N THR A 169 -3.96 -21.43 -9.31
CA THR A 169 -3.88 -21.56 -10.77
C THR A 169 -2.59 -20.91 -11.25
N ARG A 170 -1.94 -21.55 -12.22
CA ARG A 170 -0.74 -21.01 -12.86
C ARG A 170 -1.13 -20.25 -14.11
N THR A 171 -0.44 -19.15 -14.36
CA THR A 171 -0.62 -18.33 -15.57
C THR A 171 0.73 -18.18 -16.26
N GLU A 172 0.74 -17.70 -17.50
CA GLU A 172 1.98 -17.46 -18.25
C GLU A 172 2.91 -16.47 -17.53
N GLY A 173 2.33 -15.45 -16.87
CA GLY A 173 3.08 -14.41 -16.16
C GLY A 173 3.29 -14.63 -14.66
N GLY A 174 2.78 -15.73 -14.08
CA GLY A 174 2.91 -15.99 -12.65
C GLY A 174 1.83 -16.90 -12.07
N TYR A 175 1.18 -16.46 -11.01
CA TYR A 175 0.34 -17.31 -10.15
C TYR A 175 -0.91 -16.58 -9.67
N THR A 176 -2.02 -17.29 -9.63
CA THR A 176 -3.31 -16.78 -9.14
C THR A 176 -3.79 -17.64 -7.97
N PHE A 177 -4.25 -16.98 -6.92
CA PHE A 177 -4.93 -17.60 -5.79
C PHE A 177 -6.32 -17.00 -5.67
N LYS A 178 -7.36 -17.84 -5.62
CA LYS A 178 -8.76 -17.40 -5.51
C LYS A 178 -9.46 -18.07 -4.34
N ASP A 179 -10.10 -17.26 -3.49
CA ASP A 179 -11.08 -17.70 -2.49
C ASP A 179 -12.47 -17.24 -2.93
N GLU A 180 -13.48 -18.09 -2.74
CA GLU A 180 -14.86 -17.79 -3.09
C GLU A 180 -15.79 -18.52 -2.11
N LEU A 181 -16.56 -17.77 -1.32
CA LEU A 181 -17.36 -18.36 -0.23
C LEU A 181 -18.43 -19.33 -0.72
N ARG A 182 -18.98 -19.07 -1.91
CA ARG A 182 -19.95 -19.90 -2.64
C ARG A 182 -19.94 -19.48 -4.11
N PRO A 183 -20.33 -20.36 -5.06
CA PRO A 183 -20.42 -19.98 -6.46
C PRO A 183 -21.21 -18.69 -6.68
N GLY A 184 -20.59 -17.69 -7.30
CA GLY A 184 -21.16 -16.36 -7.54
C GLY A 184 -21.27 -15.48 -6.29
N GLY A 185 -20.62 -15.85 -5.19
CA GLY A 185 -20.60 -15.13 -3.92
C GLY A 185 -19.40 -14.18 -3.78
N ASN A 186 -19.12 -13.77 -2.55
CA ASN A 186 -17.95 -12.94 -2.27
C ASN A 186 -16.69 -13.68 -2.68
N SER A 187 -15.79 -12.98 -3.36
CA SER A 187 -14.53 -13.57 -3.81
C SER A 187 -13.35 -12.65 -3.54
N ILE A 188 -12.20 -13.27 -3.28
CA ILE A 188 -10.90 -12.62 -3.17
C ILE A 188 -9.98 -13.29 -4.18
N THR A 189 -9.33 -12.51 -5.04
CA THR A 189 -8.35 -13.02 -6.00
C THR A 189 -7.03 -12.28 -5.82
N HIS A 190 -5.95 -13.03 -5.60
CA HIS A 190 -4.59 -12.51 -5.59
C HIS A 190 -3.86 -12.94 -6.85
N HIS A 191 -3.11 -12.01 -7.43
CA HIS A 191 -2.18 -12.29 -8.53
C HIS A 191 -0.75 -12.03 -8.08
N PHE A 192 0.12 -12.97 -8.40
CA PHE A 192 1.55 -12.88 -8.16
C PHE A 192 2.29 -12.98 -9.49
N ASP A 193 3.41 -12.26 -9.60
CA ASP A 193 4.32 -12.42 -10.73
C ASP A 193 5.19 -13.69 -10.59
N ALA A 194 6.02 -13.95 -11.61
CA ALA A 194 6.98 -15.05 -11.58
C ALA A 194 8.03 -14.92 -10.45
N GLY A 195 8.28 -13.70 -9.97
CA GLY A 195 9.15 -13.39 -8.84
C GLY A 195 8.49 -13.56 -7.46
N LEU A 196 7.25 -14.05 -7.41
CA LEU A 196 6.45 -14.24 -6.20
C LEU A 196 6.03 -12.94 -5.50
N ASN A 197 6.09 -11.80 -6.19
CA ASN A 197 5.56 -10.53 -5.69
C ASN A 197 4.05 -10.50 -5.87
N LEU A 198 3.30 -10.09 -4.84
CA LEU A 198 1.87 -9.85 -4.96
C LEU A 198 1.65 -8.59 -5.80
N VAL A 199 1.16 -8.73 -7.03
CA VAL A 199 1.00 -7.60 -7.97
C VAL A 199 -0.40 -7.01 -7.93
N SER A 200 -1.40 -7.80 -7.58
CA SER A 200 -2.75 -7.27 -7.33
C SER A 200 -3.59 -8.16 -6.44
N THR A 201 -4.60 -7.55 -5.82
CA THR A 201 -5.66 -8.22 -5.09
C THR A 201 -7.00 -7.59 -5.47
N SER A 202 -7.96 -8.42 -5.89
CA SER A 202 -9.35 -7.98 -6.06
C SER A 202 -10.25 -8.60 -5.00
N VAL A 203 -11.18 -7.81 -4.49
CA VAL A 203 -12.28 -8.25 -3.62
C VAL A 203 -13.57 -7.88 -4.31
N VAL A 204 -14.41 -8.87 -4.58
CA VAL A 204 -15.71 -8.65 -5.23
C VAL A 204 -16.79 -9.11 -4.27
N ILE A 205 -17.72 -8.22 -3.97
CA ILE A 205 -18.91 -8.52 -3.18
C ILE A 205 -20.15 -8.23 -4.04
N PRO A 206 -20.80 -9.28 -4.57
CA PRO A 206 -21.98 -9.14 -5.41
C PRO A 206 -23.04 -8.24 -4.79
N GLY A 207 -23.51 -7.26 -5.56
CA GLY A 207 -24.51 -6.27 -5.13
C GLY A 207 -23.97 -5.16 -4.22
N LYS A 208 -22.71 -5.20 -3.78
CA LYS A 208 -22.06 -4.10 -3.04
C LYS A 208 -21.02 -3.37 -3.86
N GLY A 209 -20.14 -4.10 -4.56
CA GLY A 209 -19.06 -3.50 -5.32
C GLY A 209 -17.83 -4.37 -5.51
N GLU A 210 -16.77 -3.73 -5.98
CA GLU A 210 -15.43 -4.29 -6.11
C GLU A 210 -14.36 -3.36 -5.53
N ALA A 211 -13.31 -3.95 -4.99
CA ALA A 211 -12.08 -3.27 -4.62
C ALA A 211 -10.91 -3.93 -5.35
N LEU A 212 -10.03 -3.12 -5.92
CA LEU A 212 -8.82 -3.54 -6.60
C LEU A 212 -7.63 -2.84 -5.98
N MET A 213 -6.69 -3.63 -5.47
CA MET A 213 -5.40 -3.16 -5.01
C MET A 213 -4.34 -3.61 -6.00
N THR A 214 -3.49 -2.70 -6.47
CA THR A 214 -2.38 -3.00 -7.36
C THR A 214 -1.06 -2.50 -6.75
N TYR A 215 0.00 -3.25 -7.04
CA TYR A 215 1.34 -3.03 -6.52
C TYR A 215 2.33 -3.13 -7.67
N SER A 216 3.16 -2.11 -7.85
CA SER A 216 4.19 -2.09 -8.89
C SER A 216 5.48 -1.45 -8.40
N ASP A 217 6.49 -1.43 -9.28
CA ASP A 217 7.77 -0.76 -9.07
C ASP A 217 8.48 -1.29 -7.81
N PHE A 218 8.65 -2.61 -7.76
CA PHE A 218 9.22 -3.30 -6.62
C PHE A 218 10.70 -2.98 -6.43
N VAL A 219 11.07 -2.57 -5.21
CA VAL A 219 12.44 -2.26 -4.81
C VAL A 219 12.93 -3.14 -3.68
N THR A 220 14.22 -3.48 -3.69
CA THR A 220 14.90 -4.12 -2.56
C THR A 220 15.80 -3.08 -1.89
N VAL A 221 15.70 -2.94 -0.57
CA VAL A 221 16.45 -1.97 0.23
C VAL A 221 17.62 -2.67 0.91
N GLY A 222 18.85 -2.28 0.56
CA GLY A 222 20.08 -2.91 1.04
C GLY A 222 20.46 -4.17 0.25
N GLU A 223 21.57 -4.80 0.66
CA GLU A 223 22.20 -5.90 -0.10
C GLU A 223 21.84 -7.32 0.40
N ARG A 224 20.84 -7.44 1.28
CA ARG A 224 20.47 -8.74 1.86
C ARG A 224 19.71 -9.59 0.83
N LYS A 225 20.24 -10.78 0.54
CA LYS A 225 19.57 -11.78 -0.31
C LYS A 225 18.32 -12.32 0.38
N GLY A 226 17.29 -12.61 -0.42
CA GLY A 226 16.05 -13.22 0.05
C GLY A 226 15.08 -12.26 0.73
N MET A 227 15.32 -10.94 0.66
CA MET A 227 14.35 -9.95 1.12
C MET A 227 13.18 -9.86 0.14
N ARG A 228 11.95 -9.80 0.66
CA ARG A 228 10.75 -9.53 -0.13
C ARG A 228 10.82 -8.10 -0.68
N PRO A 229 10.77 -7.89 -2.01
CA PRO A 229 10.71 -6.55 -2.58
C PRO A 229 9.50 -5.74 -2.06
N ILE A 230 9.70 -4.44 -1.85
CA ILE A 230 8.69 -3.49 -1.41
C ILE A 230 8.12 -2.79 -2.66
N PRO A 231 6.80 -2.74 -2.88
CA PRO A 231 6.24 -1.95 -3.97
C PRO A 231 6.45 -0.46 -3.67
N SER A 232 7.05 0.28 -4.61
CA SER A 232 7.10 1.74 -4.50
C SER A 232 5.84 2.41 -5.03
N THR A 233 4.98 1.68 -5.74
CA THR A 233 3.71 2.17 -6.25
C THR A 233 2.58 1.30 -5.71
N ILE A 234 1.61 1.91 -5.03
CA ILE A 234 0.45 1.23 -4.46
C ILE A 234 -0.79 1.99 -4.90
N GLN A 235 -1.73 1.32 -5.56
CA GLN A 235 -3.04 1.89 -5.88
C GLN A 235 -4.14 1.05 -5.25
N MET A 236 -5.15 1.73 -4.72
CA MET A 236 -6.38 1.12 -4.22
C MET A 236 -7.55 1.81 -4.91
N GLU A 237 -8.34 1.04 -5.62
CA GLU A 237 -9.54 1.48 -6.32
C GLU A 237 -10.75 0.75 -5.72
N VAL A 238 -11.82 1.47 -5.44
CA VAL A 238 -13.04 0.91 -4.86
C VAL A 238 -14.23 1.48 -5.61
N LYS A 239 -15.07 0.59 -6.15
CA LYS A 239 -16.27 0.91 -6.91
C LYS A 239 -17.46 0.24 -6.27
N SER A 240 -18.48 1.02 -5.89
CA SER A 240 -19.74 0.48 -5.42
C SER A 240 -20.73 0.28 -6.56
N THR A 241 -21.64 -0.68 -6.42
CA THR A 241 -22.71 -0.93 -7.40
C THR A 241 -24.05 -0.34 -6.93
N GLY A 242 -24.91 0.05 -7.87
CA GLY A 242 -26.27 0.52 -7.59
C GLY A 242 -26.56 1.94 -8.08
N ALA A 243 -27.73 2.48 -7.76
CA ALA A 243 -28.20 3.79 -8.24
C ALA A 243 -27.37 4.99 -7.72
N SER A 244 -26.65 4.81 -6.62
CA SER A 244 -25.71 5.80 -6.06
C SER A 244 -24.29 5.23 -6.06
N ALA A 245 -23.88 4.63 -7.18
CA ALA A 245 -22.53 4.11 -7.37
C ALA A 245 -21.51 5.21 -7.07
N LYS A 246 -20.51 4.86 -6.27
CA LYS A 246 -19.41 5.73 -5.89
C LYS A 246 -18.11 5.08 -6.33
N HIS A 247 -17.13 5.90 -6.65
CA HIS A 247 -15.83 5.44 -7.07
C HIS A 247 -14.77 6.21 -6.29
N ALA A 248 -13.84 5.50 -5.65
CA ALA A 248 -12.71 6.10 -4.98
C ALA A 248 -11.42 5.41 -5.44
N MET A 249 -10.39 6.20 -5.70
CA MET A 249 -9.07 5.72 -6.03
C MET A 249 -8.02 6.48 -5.20
N ILE A 250 -7.15 5.73 -4.55
CA ILE A 250 -6.00 6.25 -3.81
C ILE A 250 -4.75 5.71 -4.47
N HIS A 251 -3.80 6.58 -4.76
CA HIS A 251 -2.51 6.21 -5.31
C HIS A 251 -1.39 6.74 -4.41
N PHE A 252 -0.49 5.85 -4.01
CA PHE A 252 0.71 6.14 -3.23
C PHE A 252 1.93 5.91 -4.11
N SER A 253 2.76 6.94 -4.25
CA SER A 253 4.12 6.83 -4.80
C SER A 253 5.12 6.99 -3.65
N LEU A 254 5.79 5.90 -3.29
CA LEU A 254 6.78 5.83 -2.23
C LEU A 254 8.18 6.10 -2.80
N GLU A 255 8.81 7.13 -2.27
CA GLU A 255 10.17 7.55 -2.57
C GLU A 255 11.04 7.47 -1.31
N ARG A 256 12.37 7.37 -1.51
CA ARG A 256 13.35 7.41 -0.41
C ARG A 256 13.02 6.41 0.70
N ILE A 257 12.72 5.18 0.31
CA ILE A 257 12.35 4.11 1.23
C ILE A 257 13.54 3.77 2.15
N ASP A 258 13.30 3.76 3.46
CA ASP A 258 14.25 3.38 4.50
C ASP A 258 13.61 2.35 5.42
N THR A 259 14.36 1.31 5.77
CA THR A 259 13.88 0.15 6.54
C THR A 259 14.51 0.05 7.93
N THR A 260 15.26 1.08 8.35
CA THR A 260 16.06 1.05 9.59
C THR A 260 15.46 1.86 10.73
N LYS A 261 14.74 2.94 10.43
CA LYS A 261 14.30 3.89 11.46
C LYS A 261 12.95 3.50 12.07
N ALA A 262 12.96 3.03 13.31
CA ALA A 262 11.72 2.85 14.07
C ALA A 262 11.14 4.20 14.52
N GLN A 263 9.81 4.31 14.51
CA GLN A 263 9.05 5.34 15.21
C GLN A 263 7.77 4.69 15.74
N GLU A 264 7.19 5.18 16.83
CA GLU A 264 5.94 4.61 17.32
C GLU A 264 4.76 5.13 16.50
N VAL A 265 3.90 4.22 16.02
CA VAL A 265 2.57 4.59 15.52
C VAL A 265 1.74 5.04 16.72
N SER A 266 1.42 6.33 16.79
CA SER A 266 0.60 6.87 17.87
C SER A 266 -0.86 6.99 17.44
N THR A 267 -1.73 6.29 18.15
CA THR A 267 -3.19 6.47 18.08
C THR A 267 -3.72 7.37 19.20
N THR A 268 -2.84 8.17 19.83
CA THR A 268 -3.24 9.13 20.87
C THR A 268 -3.79 10.41 20.21
N PRO A 269 -5.05 10.81 20.51
CA PRO A 269 -5.60 12.06 20.01
C PRO A 269 -4.79 13.28 20.46
N PRO A 270 -4.58 14.28 19.59
CA PRO A 270 -3.93 15.53 20.00
C PRO A 270 -4.77 16.30 21.03
N SER A 271 -4.10 16.91 22.01
CA SER A 271 -4.76 17.79 22.98
C SER A 271 -5.33 19.04 22.32
N GLY A 272 -6.55 19.43 22.70
CA GLY A 272 -7.20 20.65 22.21
C GLY A 272 -7.85 20.53 20.83
N TYR A 273 -7.89 19.33 20.24
CA TYR A 273 -8.59 19.08 18.98
C TYR A 273 -10.02 18.61 19.27
N ASN A 274 -10.94 18.89 18.36
CA ASN A 274 -12.33 18.47 18.46
C ASN A 274 -12.51 17.03 17.98
N ASN A 275 -13.16 16.18 18.77
CA ASN A 275 -13.57 14.85 18.32
C ASN A 275 -14.76 15.00 17.37
N VAL A 276 -14.67 14.39 16.19
CA VAL A 276 -15.73 14.41 15.17
C VAL A 276 -16.11 12.98 14.77
N THR A 277 -17.26 12.84 14.13
CA THR A 277 -17.68 11.56 13.55
C THR A 277 -17.07 11.36 12.16
N LEU A 278 -17.08 10.12 11.67
CA LEU A 278 -16.67 9.85 10.28
C LEU A 278 -17.61 10.54 9.27
N GLU A 279 -18.89 10.68 9.60
CA GLU A 279 -19.88 11.39 8.78
C GLU A 279 -19.54 12.88 8.67
N ASP A 280 -19.10 13.52 9.75
CA ASP A 280 -18.63 14.91 9.73
C ASP A 280 -17.45 15.08 8.77
N ILE A 281 -16.49 14.15 8.79
CA ILE A 281 -15.32 14.16 7.90
C ILE A 281 -15.76 14.02 6.44
N ILE A 282 -16.66 13.07 6.14
CA ILE A 282 -17.19 12.87 4.78
C ILE A 282 -17.93 14.13 4.31
N ASN A 283 -18.72 14.75 5.17
CA ASN A 283 -19.48 15.96 4.88
C ASN A 283 -18.59 17.18 4.63
N ILE A 284 -17.41 17.24 5.26
CA ILE A 284 -16.41 18.28 4.99
C ILE A 284 -15.75 18.02 3.64
N LEU A 285 -15.34 16.78 3.37
CA LEU A 285 -14.70 16.41 2.10
C LEU A 285 -15.62 16.59 0.88
N SER A 286 -16.93 16.42 1.03
CA SER A 286 -17.91 16.63 -0.05
C SER A 286 -18.21 18.10 -0.35
N LYS A 287 -17.77 19.02 0.50
CA LYS A 287 -17.93 20.47 0.35
C LYS A 287 -16.71 21.17 -0.25
N LEU A 288 -15.56 20.50 -0.27
CA LEU A 288 -14.38 20.91 -1.05
C LEU A 288 -14.69 20.87 -2.55
#